data_AF-A0A8T7HI12-F1
#
_entry.id   AF-A0A8T7HI12-F1
#
_cell.length_a   1.000
_cell.length_b   1.000
_cell.length_c   1.000
_cell.angle_alpha   90.00
_cell.angle_beta   90.00
_cell.angle_gamma   90.00
#
_symmetry.space_group_name_H-M   'P 1'
#
loop_
_entity.id
_entity.type
_entity.pdbx_description
1 polymer ?
#
loop_
_entity_poly.entity_id
_entity_poly.type
_entity_poly.pdbx_seq_one_letter_code
_entity_poly.pdbx_strand_id
1 'polypeptide(L)' 'MLISPKPELRNPEGETILQDLLLRNNFDYVTSVSVSKVIQLIVKADDLDDAKNKAAIICDELRLYNPLVSSCTIRGTE' A
#
# COMPACT_ATOMS: atom_id res chain seq x y z
N MET A 1 -1.99 -4.12 6.43
CA MET A 1 -2.73 -3.20 5.53
C MET A 1 -1.79 -2.75 4.42
N LEU A 2 -2.23 -2.82 3.17
CA LEU A 2 -1.48 -2.40 1.99
C LEU A 2 -2.21 -1.21 1.36
N ILE A 3 -1.58 -0.05 1.36
CA ILE A 3 -2.10 1.18 0.78
C ILE A 3 -1.34 1.46 -0.53
N SER A 4 -2.05 1.37 -1.64
CA SER A 4 -1.48 1.49 -2.99
C SER A 4 -2.07 2.70 -3.71
N PRO A 5 -1.27 3.47 -4.47
CA PRO A 5 -1.82 4.50 -5.34
C PRO A 5 -2.77 3.87 -6.37
N LYS A 6 -3.79 4.61 -6.80
CA LYS A 6 -4.62 4.17 -7.92
C LYS A 6 -3.78 4.06 -9.21
N PRO A 7 -4.01 3.06 -10.07
CA PRO A 7 -3.17 2.81 -11.26
C PRO A 7 -3.03 3.99 -12.21
N GLU A 8 -4.07 4.82 -12.32
CA GLU A 8 -4.11 6.01 -13.16
C GLU A 8 -3.32 7.21 -12.60
N LEU A 9 -2.86 7.12 -11.35
CA LEU A 9 -2.13 8.20 -10.69
C LEU A 9 -0.63 7.97 -10.69
N ARG A 10 0.08 9.08 -10.84
CA ARG A 10 1.53 9.10 -10.84
C ARG A 10 2.08 8.61 -9.50
N ASN A 11 3.11 7.76 -9.54
CA ASN A 11 3.87 7.30 -8.38
C ASN A 11 5.32 7.80 -8.49
N PRO A 12 5.63 9.05 -8.08
CA PRO A 12 6.94 9.66 -8.32
C PRO A 12 8.11 8.86 -7.71
N GLU A 13 7.88 8.22 -6.56
CA GLU A 13 8.91 7.40 -5.90
C GLU A 13 9.26 6.15 -6.74
N GLY A 14 8.25 5.46 -7.27
CA GLY A 14 8.45 4.33 -8.18
C GLY A 14 9.15 4.74 -9.47
N GLU A 15 8.80 5.90 -10.03
CA GLU A 15 9.50 6.46 -11.19
C GLU A 15 10.98 6.72 -10.90
N THR A 16 11.32 7.30 -9.74
CA THR A 16 12.71 7.50 -9.32
C THR A 16 13.44 6.17 -9.15
N ILE A 17 12.82 5.16 -8.52
CA ILE A 17 13.43 3.83 -8.39
C ILE A 17 13.70 3.22 -9.77
N LEU A 18 12.74 3.31 -10.68
CA LEU A 18 12.89 2.81 -12.03
C LEU A 18 14.04 3.52 -12.76
N GLN A 19 14.01 4.85 -12.82
CA GLN A 19 14.96 5.65 -13.59
C GLN A 19 16.35 5.64 -12.97
N ASP A 20 16.46 5.87 -11.67
CA ASP A 20 17.74 6.13 -11.02
C ASP A 20 18.38 4.90 -10.40
N LEU A 21 17.63 3.82 -10.16
CA LEU A 21 18.19 2.59 -9.63
C LEU A 21 18.16 1.47 -10.67
N LEU A 22 17.01 1.15 -11.25
CA LEU A 22 16.90 -0.04 -12.10
C LEU A 22 17.55 0.16 -13.47
N LEU A 23 17.09 1.16 -14.23
CA LEU A 23 17.57 1.38 -15.60
C LEU A 23 19.04 1.77 -15.65
N ARG A 24 19.53 2.55 -14.67
CA ARG A 24 20.96 2.89 -14.55
C ARG A 24 21.86 1.70 -14.24
N ASN A 25 21.32 0.62 -13.67
CA ASN A 25 22.08 -0.59 -13.32
C ASN A 25 21.76 -1.76 -14.28
N ASN A 26 21.33 -1.46 -15.51
CA ASN A 26 21.07 -2.44 -16.58
C ASN A 26 19.96 -3.46 -16.28
N PHE A 27 18.99 -3.10 -15.44
CA PHE A 27 17.77 -3.89 -15.21
C PHE A 27 16.63 -3.40 -16.13
N ASP A 28 16.91 -3.32 -17.43
CA ASP A 28 16.00 -2.76 -18.46
C ASP A 28 14.77 -3.62 -18.79
N TYR A 29 14.77 -4.88 -18.35
CA TYR A 29 13.61 -5.77 -18.40
C TYR A 29 12.50 -5.39 -17.40
N VAL A 30 12.76 -4.48 -16.45
CA VAL A 30 11.73 -3.93 -15.57
C VAL A 30 11.12 -2.69 -16.21
N THR A 31 9.82 -2.76 -16.53
CA THR A 31 9.12 -1.71 -17.29
C THR A 31 8.34 -0.72 -16.44
N SER A 32 8.03 -1.07 -15.18
CA SER A 32 7.34 -0.17 -14.25
C SER A 32 7.64 -0.54 -12.79
N VAL A 33 7.55 0.46 -11.91
CA VAL A 33 7.66 0.30 -10.45
C VAL A 33 6.55 1.12 -9.82
N SER A 34 5.84 0.53 -8.85
CA SER A 34 4.87 1.22 -8.02
C SER A 34 5.22 1.00 -6.56
N VAL A 35 5.28 2.09 -5.79
CA VAL A 35 5.54 2.05 -4.37
C VAL A 35 4.23 2.15 -3.61
N SER A 36 4.04 1.22 -2.67
CA SER A 36 2.89 1.14 -1.77
C SER A 36 3.34 1.20 -0.32
N LYS A 37 2.48 1.68 0.58
CA LYS A 37 2.74 1.70 2.03
C LYS A 37 2.17 0.45 2.67
N VAL A 38 2.95 -0.22 3.50
CA VAL A 38 2.49 -1.32 4.36
C VAL A 38 2.41 -0.84 5.81
N ILE A 39 1.27 -1.04 6.44
CA ILE A 39 1.05 -0.78 7.87
C ILE A 39 0.66 -2.09 8.54
N GLN A 40 1.43 -2.50 9.55
CA GLN A 40 1.15 -3.67 10.37
C GLN A 40 0.56 -3.20 11.70
N LEU A 41 -0.55 -3.83 12.10
CA LEU A 41 -1.22 -3.57 13.36
C LEU A 41 -1.37 -4.91 14.09
N ILE A 42 -1.16 -4.88 15.41
CA ILE A 42 -1.56 -5.96 16.30
C ILE A 42 -2.88 -5.49 16.93
N VAL A 43 -3.97 -6.18 16.62
CA VAL A 43 -5.32 -5.78 17.02
C VAL A 43 -5.86 -6.80 18.00
N LYS A 44 -6.32 -6.35 19.17
CA LYS A 44 -7.08 -7.20 20.08
C LYS A 44 -8.49 -7.37 19.52
N ALA A 45 -8.83 -8.60 19.16
CA ALA A 45 -10.08 -8.96 18.52
C ALA A 45 -10.56 -10.34 18.98
N ASP A 46 -11.84 -10.60 18.79
CA ASP A 46 -12.44 -11.89 19.14
C ASP A 46 -12.10 -12.97 18.09
N ASP A 47 -12.04 -12.57 16.82
CA ASP A 47 -11.61 -13.38 15.69
C ASP A 47 -10.95 -12.52 14.60
N LEU A 48 -10.52 -13.15 13.51
CA LEU A 48 -9.85 -12.49 12.41
C LEU A 48 -10.75 -11.47 11.67
N ASP A 49 -12.06 -11.70 11.59
CA ASP A 49 -12.97 -10.78 10.89
C ASP A 49 -13.28 -9.55 11.74
N ASP A 50 -13.43 -9.70 13.06
CA ASP A 50 -13.43 -8.57 14.01
C ASP A 50 -12.13 -7.76 13.93
N ALA A 51 -10.98 -8.43 13.84
CA ALA A 51 -9.69 -7.75 13.67
C ALA A 51 -9.63 -6.92 12.38
N LYS A 52 -10.10 -7.47 11.25
CA LYS A 52 -10.17 -6.75 9.97
C LYS A 52 -11.13 -5.58 10.04
N ASN A 53 -12.30 -5.75 10.66
CA ASN A 53 -13.30 -4.69 10.81
C ASN A 53 -12.74 -3.52 11.64
N LYS A 54 -12.10 -3.81 12.78
CA LYS A 54 -11.42 -2.79 13.60
C LYS A 54 -10.31 -2.08 12.82
N ALA A 55 -9.49 -2.82 12.06
CA ALA A 55 -8.45 -2.25 11.22
C ALA A 55 -9.03 -1.35 10.10
N ALA A 56 -10.17 -1.73 9.50
CA ALA A 56 -10.85 -0.94 8.48
C ALA A 56 -11.34 0.40 9.03
N ILE A 57 -12.03 0.36 10.19
CA ILE A 57 -12.50 1.56 10.88
C ILE A 57 -11.32 2.50 11.19
N ILE A 58 -10.21 1.97 11.72
CA ILE A 58 -8.99 2.77 11.98
C ILE A 58 -8.48 3.42 10.69
N CYS A 59 -8.44 2.67 9.59
CA CYS A 59 -7.96 3.15 8.29
C CYS A 59 -8.80 4.32 7.76
N ASP A 60 -10.12 4.21 7.83
CA ASP A 60 -11.05 5.19 7.28
C ASP A 60 -11.19 6.41 8.19
N GLU A 61 -11.42 6.21 9.50
CA GLU A 61 -11.64 7.31 10.46
C GLU A 61 -10.41 8.17 10.67
N LEU A 62 -9.23 7.55 10.76
CA LEU A 62 -7.97 8.28 10.93
C LEU A 62 -7.36 8.73 9.59
N ARG A 63 -8.03 8.45 8.47
CA ARG A 63 -7.58 8.82 7.12
C ARG A 63 -6.15 8.38 6.84
N LEU A 64 -5.84 7.12 7.16
CA LEU A 64 -4.51 6.54 6.91
C LEU A 64 -4.18 6.45 5.41
N TYR A 65 -5.20 6.56 4.57
CA TYR A 65 -5.10 6.72 3.11
C TYR A 65 -6.14 7.74 2.62
N ASN A 66 -6.00 8.19 1.37
CA ASN A 66 -6.98 9.06 0.74
C ASN A 66 -7.70 8.28 -0.37
N PRO A 67 -9.00 7.97 -0.23
CA PRO A 67 -9.73 7.11 -1.16
C PRO A 67 -9.86 7.68 -2.58
N LEU A 68 -9.63 8.99 -2.76
CA LEU A 68 -9.59 9.59 -4.09
C LEU A 68 -8.33 9.19 -4.86
N VAL A 69 -7.21 8.96 -4.15
CA VAL A 69 -5.89 8.76 -4.78
C VAL A 69 -5.24 7.41 -4.48
N SER A 70 -5.74 6.67 -3.49
CA SER A 70 -5.22 5.36 -3.13
C SER A 70 -6.32 4.38 -2.73
N SER A 71 -6.01 3.10 -2.82
CA SER A 71 -6.81 2.00 -2.30
C SER A 71 -6.12 1.38 -1.08
N CYS A 72 -6.91 0.85 -0.16
CA CYS A 72 -6.43 0.10 0.99
C CYS A 72 -6.90 -1.35 0.91
N THR A 73 -5.98 -2.31 0.98
CA THR A 73 -6.28 -3.74 1.12
C THR A 73 -5.90 -4.21 2.51
N ILE A 74 -6.86 -4.76 3.23
CA ILE A 74 -6.65 -5.31 4.57
C ILE A 74 -6.47 -6.82 4.45
N ARG A 75 -5.40 -7.32 5.06
CA ARG A 75 -5.08 -8.73 5.20
C ARG A 75 -4.71 -8.96 6.66
N GLY A 76 -5.05 -10.12 7.19
CA GLY A 76 -4.70 -10.53 8.53
C GLY A 76 -4.50 -12.03 8.59
N THR A 77 -3.82 -12.46 9.64
CA THR A 77 -3.56 -13.86 10.00
C THR A 77 -3.83 -14.00 11.49
N GLU A 78 -4.23 -15.20 11.91
CA GLU A 78 -4.36 -15.55 13.34
C GLU A 78 -3.00 -15.66 14.02
#